data_AF-A0A382ZS00-F1
#
_entry.id   AF-A0A382ZS00-F1
#
_cell.length_a   1.000
_cell.length_b   1.000
_cell.length_c   1.000
_cell.angle_alpha   90.00
_cell.angle_beta   90.00
_cell.angle_gamma   90.00
#
_symmetry.space_group_name_H-M   'P 1'
#
loop_
_entity.id
_entity.type
_entity.pdbx_description
1 polymer ?
#
loop_
_entity_poly.entity_id
_entity_poly.type
_entity_poly.pdbx_seq_one_letter_code
_entity_poly.pdbx_strand_id
1 'polypeptide(L)'
;MKKAALSLFTLMLAVCVSFAGKDILELKGAKGPGYGKTIVLVSGDEEYRTEESMPMLAKILSQKHGFHCKVLFAWEKEGKYIDPNNQAGVRGWEHLDSADL
;
A
#
# COMPACT_ATOMS: atom_id res chain seq x y z
N MET A 1 -20.37 25.14 28.63
CA MET A 1 -20.80 23.93 27.90
C MET A 1 -20.81 24.12 26.37
N LYS A 2 -21.44 25.17 25.82
CA LYS A 2 -21.51 25.40 24.36
C LYS A 2 -20.14 25.60 23.65
N LYS A 3 -19.19 26.29 24.29
CA LYS A 3 -17.83 26.52 23.76
C LYS A 3 -16.97 25.24 23.72
N ALA A 4 -17.14 24.36 24.70
CA ALA A 4 -16.45 23.07 24.76
C ALA A 4 -16.99 22.09 23.69
N ALA A 5 -18.31 22.08 23.47
CA ALA A 5 -18.92 21.30 22.40
C ALA A 5 -18.48 21.78 21.00
N LEU A 6 -18.36 23.11 20.80
CA LEU A 6 -17.88 23.67 19.54
C LEU A 6 -16.40 23.34 19.29
N SER A 7 -15.55 23.43 20.33
CA SER A 7 -14.13 23.08 20.25
C SER A 7 -13.89 21.58 20.01
N LEU A 8 -14.73 20.72 20.58
CA LEU A 8 -14.66 19.27 20.36
C LEU A 8 -15.09 18.88 18.94
N PHE A 9 -16.07 19.60 18.37
CA PHE A 9 -16.51 19.43 16.99
C PHE A 9 -15.45 19.88 15.97
N THR A 10 -14.70 20.96 16.25
CA THR A 10 -13.60 21.40 15.38
C THR A 10 -12.41 20.43 15.39
N LEU A 11 -12.12 19.81 16.54
CA LEU A 11 -11.05 18.80 16.66
C LEU A 11 -11.40 17.52 15.88
N MET A 12 -12.67 17.15 15.82
CA MET A 12 -13.15 15.96 15.11
C MET A 12 -13.10 16.13 13.58
N LEU A 13 -13.28 17.36 13.06
CA LEU A 13 -13.14 17.66 11.62
C LEU A 13 -11.69 17.59 11.13
N ALA A 14 -10.70 17.93 11.98
CA ALA A 14 -9.28 17.90 11.62
C ALA A 14 -8.74 16.47 11.39
N VAL A 15 -9.33 15.47 12.05
CA VAL A 15 -8.92 14.06 11.93
C VAL A 15 -9.33 13.46 10.57
N CYS A 16 -10.31 14.03 9.88
CA CYS A 16 -10.80 13.52 8.60
C CYS A 16 -9.91 13.86 7.39
N VAL A 17 -8.91 14.75 7.52
CA VAL A 17 -8.18 15.33 6.36
C VAL A 17 -6.94 14.53 5.93
N SER A 18 -6.67 13.35 6.50
CA SER A 18 -5.50 12.54 6.10
C SER A 18 -5.88 11.17 5.54
N PHE A 19 -6.60 11.18 4.42
CA PHE A 19 -6.58 10.08 3.45
C PHE A 19 -5.78 10.52 2.22
N ALA A 20 -4.49 10.84 2.42
CA ALA A 20 -3.56 10.75 1.31
C ALA A 20 -3.48 9.27 0.96
N GLY A 21 -4.00 8.90 -0.22
CA GLY A 21 -3.91 7.52 -0.71
C GLY A 21 -2.45 7.08 -0.65
N LYS A 22 -2.19 5.92 -0.05
CA LYS A 22 -0.86 5.34 -0.13
C LYS A 22 -0.62 4.95 -1.58
N ASP A 23 0.52 5.36 -2.13
CA ASP A 23 0.96 4.99 -3.49
C ASP A 23 1.27 3.47 -3.64
N ILE A 24 1.10 2.71 -2.56
CA ILE A 24 1.33 1.26 -2.47
C ILE A 24 0.16 0.55 -1.78
N LEU A 25 0.03 -0.75 -2.03
CA LEU A 25 -0.85 -1.62 -1.26
C LEU A 25 -0.05 -2.31 -0.16
N GLU A 26 -0.48 -2.17 1.09
CA GLU A 26 0.14 -2.81 2.25
C GLU A 26 -0.83 -3.79 2.90
N LEU A 27 -0.44 -5.06 2.99
CA LEU A 27 -1.21 -6.14 3.61
C LEU A 27 -0.43 -6.71 4.80
N LYS A 28 -1.00 -6.54 6.00
CA LYS A 28 -0.41 -7.08 7.22
C LYS A 28 -0.43 -8.61 7.19
N GLY A 29 0.72 -9.21 7.50
CA GLY A 29 0.86 -10.65 7.68
C GLY A 29 0.13 -11.14 8.92
N ALA A 30 -0.44 -12.34 8.82
CA ALA A 30 -1.01 -13.08 9.94
C ALA A 30 0.01 -14.06 10.56
N LYS A 31 -0.42 -14.93 11.47
CA LYS A 31 0.42 -16.04 11.94
C LYS A 31 0.70 -17.01 10.79
N GLY A 32 1.92 -17.51 10.69
CA GLY A 32 2.32 -18.45 9.64
C GLY A 32 3.85 -18.56 9.50
N PRO A 33 4.36 -19.39 8.58
CA PRO A 33 5.79 -19.55 8.35
C PRO A 33 6.51 -18.26 7.94
N GLY A 34 5.79 -17.30 7.35
CA GLY A 34 6.30 -15.99 6.97
C GLY A 34 6.16 -14.89 8.04
N TYR A 35 5.73 -15.24 9.25
CA TYR A 35 5.52 -14.25 10.31
C TYR A 35 6.81 -13.49 10.63
N GLY A 36 6.71 -12.16 10.73
CA GLY A 36 7.85 -11.29 10.98
C GLY A 36 8.75 -11.04 9.76
N LYS A 37 8.37 -11.56 8.58
CA LYS A 37 9.07 -11.34 7.31
C LYS A 37 8.28 -10.43 6.38
N THR A 38 8.98 -9.59 5.63
CA THR A 38 8.40 -8.64 4.68
C THR A 38 8.73 -9.04 3.24
N ILE A 39 7.71 -9.15 2.39
CA ILE A 39 7.86 -9.32 0.95
C ILE A 39 7.41 -8.05 0.24
N VAL A 40 8.23 -7.51 -0.66
CA VAL A 40 7.87 -6.39 -1.53
C VAL A 40 7.69 -6.90 -2.96
N LEU A 41 6.46 -6.83 -3.47
CA LEU A 41 6.10 -7.21 -4.82
C LEU A 41 6.11 -5.97 -5.71
N VAL A 42 7.00 -5.92 -6.68
CA VAL A 42 7.07 -4.81 -7.65
C VAL A 42 6.18 -5.14 -8.84
N SER A 43 5.12 -4.37 -9.05
CA SER A 43 4.28 -4.43 -10.25
C SER A 43 4.64 -3.32 -11.25
N GLY A 44 3.91 -3.25 -12.36
CA GLY A 44 4.14 -2.26 -13.42
C GLY A 44 4.63 -2.87 -14.73
N ASP A 45 4.59 -4.19 -14.84
CA ASP A 45 4.68 -4.89 -16.12
C ASP A 45 3.29 -5.01 -16.76
N GLU A 46 3.13 -4.38 -17.93
CA GLU A 46 1.88 -4.30 -18.69
C GLU A 46 1.53 -5.63 -19.37
N GLU A 47 2.53 -6.35 -19.90
CA GLU A 47 2.32 -7.58 -20.68
C GLU A 47 1.61 -8.66 -19.83
N TYR A 48 1.91 -8.70 -18.53
CA TYR A 48 1.33 -9.65 -17.58
C TYR A 48 0.34 -9.02 -16.59
N ARG A 49 -0.01 -7.74 -16.76
CA ARG A 49 -0.96 -7.01 -15.92
C ARG A 49 -0.70 -7.20 -14.43
N THR A 50 0.56 -7.01 -14.05
CA THR A 50 1.05 -7.32 -12.70
C THR A 50 0.36 -6.49 -11.60
N GLU A 51 -0.20 -5.33 -11.96
CA GLU A 51 -1.04 -4.51 -11.08
C GLU A 51 -2.32 -5.22 -10.62
N GLU A 52 -2.78 -6.26 -11.31
CA GLU A 52 -3.92 -7.08 -10.91
C GLU A 52 -3.51 -8.37 -10.20
N SER A 53 -2.48 -9.04 -10.71
CA SER A 53 -2.05 -10.34 -10.18
C SER A 53 -1.28 -10.22 -8.86
N MET A 54 -0.42 -9.21 -8.70
CA MET A 54 0.40 -9.04 -7.49
C MET A 54 -0.42 -8.71 -6.23
N PRO A 55 -1.49 -7.89 -6.28
CA PRO A 55 -2.40 -7.73 -5.12
C PRO A 55 -3.02 -9.03 -4.64
N MET A 56 -3.42 -9.91 -5.57
CA MET A 56 -3.98 -11.22 -5.21
C MET A 56 -2.91 -12.15 -4.64
N LEU A 57 -1.71 -12.16 -5.22
CA LEU A 57 -0.58 -12.91 -4.67
C LEU A 57 -0.23 -12.42 -3.25
N ALA A 58 -0.13 -11.11 -3.04
CA ALA A 58 0.11 -10.48 -1.74
C ALA A 58 -0.95 -10.90 -0.70
N LYS A 59 -2.21 -10.99 -1.12
CA LYS A 59 -3.30 -11.46 -0.25
C LYS A 59 -3.11 -12.93 0.13
N ILE A 60 -2.76 -13.79 -0.80
CA ILE A 60 -2.49 -15.20 -0.49
C ILE A 60 -1.29 -15.32 0.47
N LEU A 61 -0.17 -14.67 0.17
CA LEU A 61 1.04 -14.71 1.00
C LEU A 61 0.80 -14.16 2.40
N SER A 62 0.12 -13.02 2.53
CA SER A 62 -0.17 -12.42 3.84
C SER A 62 -1.18 -13.22 4.66
N GLN A 63 -2.27 -13.67 4.05
CA GLN A 63 -3.39 -14.28 4.77
C GLN A 63 -3.20 -15.79 5.01
N LYS A 64 -2.49 -16.49 4.11
CA LYS A 64 -2.27 -17.95 4.21
C LYS A 64 -0.90 -18.31 4.78
N HIS A 65 0.11 -17.47 4.52
CA HIS A 65 1.49 -17.77 4.89
C HIS A 65 2.07 -16.81 5.94
N GLY A 66 1.40 -15.70 6.25
CA GLY A 66 1.75 -14.82 7.35
C GLY A 66 2.79 -13.74 7.04
N PHE A 67 3.19 -13.59 5.77
CA PHE A 67 4.12 -12.54 5.36
C PHE A 67 3.50 -11.16 5.43
N HIS A 68 4.23 -10.17 5.93
CA HIS A 68 3.86 -8.78 5.68
C HIS A 68 4.15 -8.47 4.20
N CYS A 69 3.14 -8.10 3.43
CA CYS A 69 3.30 -7.90 1.98
C CYS A 69 3.06 -6.44 1.61
N LYS A 70 3.92 -5.90 0.74
CA LYS A 70 3.72 -4.60 0.09
C LYS A 70 3.71 -4.80 -1.41
N VAL A 71 2.84 -4.10 -2.12
CA VAL A 71 2.82 -4.08 -3.59
C VAL A 71 3.10 -2.67 -4.05
N LEU A 72 4.17 -2.51 -4.83
CA LEU A 72 4.52 -1.25 -5.48
C LEU A 72 3.84 -1.21 -6.85
N PHE A 73 3.31 -0.06 -7.22
CA PHE A 73 2.64 0.14 -8.51
C PHE A 73 3.37 1.19 -9.33
N ALA A 74 3.33 1.00 -10.66
CA ALA A 74 3.66 2.05 -11.63
C ALA A 74 2.52 3.07 -11.67
N TRP A 75 2.83 4.34 -11.49
CA TRP A 75 1.84 5.42 -11.50
C TRP A 75 2.04 6.33 -12.70
N GLU A 76 0.94 6.94 -13.15
CA GLU A 76 0.98 8.11 -14.00
C GLU A 76 1.80 9.24 -13.31
N LYS A 77 2.41 10.15 -14.08
CA LYS A 77 3.31 11.19 -13.59
C LYS A 77 2.73 12.02 -12.45
N GLU A 78 1.46 12.39 -12.54
CA GLU A 78 0.76 13.17 -11.51
C GLU A 78 0.15 12.30 -10.40
N GLY A 79 0.27 10.98 -10.47
CA GLY A 79 -0.23 10.06 -9.44
C GLY A 79 -1.76 9.93 -9.42
N LYS A 80 -2.43 10.20 -10.54
CA LYS A 80 -3.89 10.13 -10.63
C LYS A 80 -4.42 8.70 -10.72
N TYR A 81 -3.67 7.81 -11.38
CA TYR A 81 -4.02 6.40 -11.57
C TYR A 81 -2.76 5.55 -11.74
N ILE A 82 -2.93 4.24 -11.56
CA ILE A 82 -1.90 3.23 -11.84
C ILE A 82 -1.77 3.10 -13.35
N ASP A 83 -0.57 3.37 -13.87
CA ASP A 83 -0.24 3.31 -15.29
C ASP A 83 0.79 2.21 -15.54
N PRO A 84 0.37 0.99 -15.94
CA PRO A 84 1.30 -0.10 -16.19
C PRO A 84 2.23 0.16 -17.38
N ASN A 85 1.95 1.14 -18.24
CA ASN A 85 2.85 1.54 -19.32
C ASN A 85 3.99 2.46 -18.85
N ASN A 86 3.94 2.96 -17.62
CA ASN A 86 4.95 3.84 -17.05
C ASN A 86 5.82 3.13 -16.00
N GLN A 87 6.63 2.17 -16.45
CA GLN A 87 7.55 1.41 -15.57
C GLN A 87 8.46 2.30 -14.71
N ALA A 88 8.92 3.43 -15.24
CA ALA A 88 9.74 4.39 -14.48
C ALA A 88 8.95 5.13 -13.39
N GLY A 89 7.62 5.09 -13.45
CA GLY A 89 6.69 5.69 -12.50
C GLY A 89 6.38 4.82 -11.29
N VAL A 90 7.07 3.68 -11.09
CA VAL A 90 6.92 2.90 -9.87
C VAL A 90 7.33 3.73 -8.65
N ARG A 91 6.50 3.67 -7.60
CA ARG A 91 6.71 4.41 -6.35
C ARG A 91 6.84 3.47 -5.16
N GLY A 92 7.53 3.91 -4.11
CA GLY A 92 7.76 3.12 -2.89
C GLY A 92 9.01 2.25 -2.92
N TRP A 93 9.98 2.58 -3.79
CA TRP A 93 11.26 1.86 -3.91
C TRP A 93 12.03 1.77 -2.58
N GLU A 94 11.89 2.76 -1.71
CA GLU A 94 12.48 2.79 -0.36
C GLU A 94 12.00 1.63 0.54
N HIS A 95 10.92 0.93 0.19
CA HIS A 95 10.50 -0.27 0.92
C HIS A 95 11.39 -1.49 0.65
N LEU A 96 12.18 -1.48 -0.42
CA LEU A 96 13.12 -2.57 -0.70
C LEU A 96 14.26 -2.63 0.31
N ASP A 97 14.66 -1.50 0.90
CA ASP A 97 15.79 -1.42 1.85
C ASP A 97 15.61 -2.32 3.09
N SER A 98 14.36 -2.60 3.46
CA SER A 98 14.00 -3.44 4.62
C SER A 98 13.27 -4.73 4.23
N ALA A 99 13.20 -5.08 2.95
CA ALA A 99 12.51 -6.28 2.49
C ALA A 99 13.34 -7.53 2.80
N ASP A 100 12.68 -8.61 3.22
CA ASP A 100 13.31 -9.94 3.31
C ASP A 100 13.27 -10.67 1.96
N LEU A 101 12.36 -10.27 1.06
CA LEU A 101 12.23 -10.72 -0.33
C LEU A 101 11.63 -9.61 -1.21
#